data_AF-A0A1E7J2I5-F1
#
_entry.id   AF-A0A1E7J2I5-F1
#
_cell.length_a   1.000
_cell.length_b   1.000
_cell.length_c   1.000
_cell.angle_alpha   90.00
_cell.angle_beta   90.00
_cell.angle_gamma   90.00
#
_symmetry.space_group_name_H-M   'P 1'
#
loop_
_entity.id
_entity.type
_entity.pdbx_description
1 polymer ?
#
loop_
_entity_poly.entity_id
_entity_poly.type
_entity_poly.pdbx_seq_one_letter_code
_entity_poly.pdbx_strand_id
1 'polypeptide(L)'
;MEIEEINMAKVKQNLFKIPKARLAEINDFIEFILSKTDSNRLKRAERLEGIWQGLGFERISDLDNSIREIREESKKAMLDRMAKCNT
;
A
#
# COMPACT_ATOMS: atom_id res chain seq x y z
N MET A 1 15.56 24.53 -10.59
CA MET A 1 14.28 25.13 -10.22
C MET A 1 14.56 25.93 -8.96
N GLU A 2 14.73 27.23 -9.09
CA GLU A 2 14.97 28.10 -7.94
C GLU A 2 13.71 28.10 -7.09
N ILE A 3 13.82 27.72 -5.82
CA ILE A 3 12.72 27.79 -4.87
C ILE A 3 12.75 29.22 -4.34
N GLU A 4 11.95 30.11 -4.93
CA GLU A 4 11.77 31.45 -4.39
C GLU A 4 11.21 31.35 -2.96
N GLU A 5 11.86 32.00 -2.00
CA GLU A 5 11.35 32.11 -0.63
C GLU A 5 10.04 32.90 -0.63
N ILE A 6 8.93 32.19 -0.43
CA ILE A 6 7.61 32.80 -0.39
C ILE A 6 7.46 33.58 0.93
N ASN A 7 7.39 34.91 0.83
CA ASN A 7 7.11 35.76 1.98
C ASN A 7 5.62 35.68 2.39
N MET A 8 5.36 34.88 3.42
CA MET A 8 4.02 34.65 3.97
C MET A 8 3.28 35.92 4.41
N ALA A 9 4.01 36.93 4.91
CA ALA A 9 3.38 38.19 5.34
C ALA A 9 2.80 38.96 4.15
N LYS A 10 3.52 38.98 3.03
CA LYS A 10 3.08 39.62 1.78
C LYS A 10 1.84 38.93 1.19
N VAL A 11 1.80 37.59 1.23
CA VAL A 11 0.65 36.80 0.78
C VAL A 11 -0.60 37.12 1.61
N LYS A 12 -0.47 37.13 2.95
CA LYS A 12 -1.59 37.48 3.84
C LYS A 12 -2.12 38.89 3.57
N GLN A 13 -1.24 39.88 3.43
CA GLN A 13 -1.64 41.25 3.12
C GLN A 13 -2.40 41.35 1.79
N ASN A 14 -1.99 40.59 0.78
CA ASN A 14 -2.67 40.58 -0.51
C ASN A 14 -4.08 39.97 -0.40
N LEU A 15 -4.25 38.89 0.37
CA LEU A 15 -5.57 38.29 0.60
C LEU A 15 -6.56 39.25 1.27
N PHE A 16 -6.11 40.08 2.22
CA PHE A 16 -6.96 41.08 2.88
C PHE A 16 -7.43 42.22 1.96
N LYS A 17 -6.72 42.47 0.85
CA LYS A 17 -7.08 43.53 -0.12
C LYS A 17 -8.13 43.07 -1.13
N ILE A 18 -8.48 41.79 -1.13
CA ILE A 18 -9.38 41.23 -2.12
C ILE A 18 -10.84 41.53 -1.75
N PRO A 19 -11.67 41.96 -2.71
CA PRO A 19 -13.09 42.18 -2.47
C PRO A 19 -13.78 40.92 -1.94
N LYS A 20 -14.68 41.08 -0.96
CA LYS A 20 -15.39 39.94 -0.33
C LYS A 20 -16.06 39.00 -1.34
N ALA A 21 -16.60 39.54 -2.44
CA ALA A 21 -17.24 38.75 -3.49
C ALA A 21 -16.30 37.73 -4.18
N ARG A 22 -14.98 37.99 -4.17
CA ARG A 22 -13.95 37.16 -4.79
C ARG A 22 -13.30 36.18 -3.80
N LEU A 23 -13.56 36.33 -2.49
CA LEU A 23 -12.99 35.44 -1.47
C LEU A 23 -13.54 34.01 -1.60
N ALA A 24 -14.78 33.86 -2.07
CA ALA A 24 -15.36 32.55 -2.35
C ALA A 24 -14.56 31.81 -3.45
N GLU A 25 -14.30 32.47 -4.58
CA GLU A 25 -13.49 31.91 -5.68
C GLU A 25 -12.09 31.48 -5.21
N ILE A 26 -11.49 32.24 -4.29
CA ILE A 26 -10.18 31.92 -3.72
C ILE A 26 -10.26 30.72 -2.79
N ASN A 27 -11.31 30.63 -1.96
CA ASN A 27 -11.53 29.48 -1.10
C ASN A 27 -11.68 28.20 -1.94
N ASP A 28 -12.50 28.24 -2.98
CA ASP A 28 -12.71 27.10 -3.90
C ASP A 28 -11.39 26.68 -4.58
N PHE A 29 -10.56 27.65 -4.98
CA PHE A 29 -9.26 27.38 -5.57
C PHE A 29 -8.26 26.77 -4.57
N ILE A 30 -8.25 27.24 -3.32
CA ILE A 30 -7.42 26.66 -2.25
C ILE A 30 -7.86 25.22 -1.98
N GLU A 31 -9.16 24.97 -1.86
CA GLU A 31 -9.70 23.61 -1.68
C GLU A 31 -9.33 22.68 -2.84
N PHE A 32 -9.37 23.18 -4.08
CA PHE A 32 -8.91 22.45 -5.26
C PHE A 32 -7.42 22.08 -5.19
N ILE A 33 -6.55 22.99 -4.75
CA ILE A 33 -5.12 22.70 -4.59
C ILE A 33 -4.90 21.66 -3.48
N LEU A 34 -5.59 21.81 -2.35
CA LEU A 34 -5.45 20.91 -1.20
C LEU A 34 -5.95 19.50 -1.52
N SER A 35 -7.11 19.38 -2.20
CA SER A 35 -7.66 18.08 -2.62
C SER A 35 -6.70 17.31 -3.54
N LYS A 36 -5.99 17.99 -4.44
CA LYS A 36 -4.93 17.37 -5.26
C LYS A 36 -3.74 16.89 -4.45
N THR A 37 -3.39 17.62 -3.39
CA THR A 37 -2.27 17.28 -2.51
C THR A 37 -2.61 16.08 -1.62
N ASP A 38 -3.84 16.01 -1.11
CA ASP A 38 -4.32 14.88 -0.32
C ASP A 38 -4.53 13.61 -1.16
N SER A 39 -4.94 13.76 -2.42
CA SER A 39 -5.07 12.62 -3.35
C SER A 39 -3.74 11.92 -3.69
N ASN A 40 -2.59 12.57 -3.44
CA ASN A 40 -1.26 11.94 -3.55
C ASN A 40 -0.79 11.25 -2.25
N ARG A 41 -1.40 11.54 -1.09
CA ARG A 41 -1.05 10.92 0.20
C ARG A 41 -1.79 9.62 0.47
N LEU A 42 -3.00 9.48 -0.06
CA LEU A 42 -3.63 8.18 -0.27
C LEU A 42 -2.96 7.53 -1.49
N LYS A 43 -1.71 7.08 -1.32
CA LYS A 43 -1.17 6.03 -2.17
C LYS A 43 -2.27 5.00 -2.30
N ARG A 44 -2.80 4.81 -3.52
CA ARG A 44 -3.76 3.75 -3.82
C ARG A 44 -3.28 2.53 -3.06
N ALA A 45 -4.05 2.09 -2.06
CA ALA A 45 -3.87 0.76 -1.53
C ALA A 45 -4.09 -0.14 -2.73
N GLU A 46 -3.01 -0.62 -3.35
CA GLU A 46 -3.11 -1.53 -4.47
C GLU A 46 -3.88 -2.73 -3.94
N ARG A 47 -5.03 -2.99 -4.56
CA ARG A 47 -5.84 -4.13 -4.19
C ARG A 47 -5.03 -5.37 -4.56
N LEU A 48 -4.49 -6.05 -3.55
CA LEU A 48 -3.78 -7.32 -3.71
C LEU A 48 -4.73 -8.49 -4.00
N GLU A 49 -5.94 -8.20 -4.47
CA GLU A 49 -6.91 -9.23 -4.84
C GLU A 49 -6.43 -9.91 -6.12
N GLY A 50 -6.30 -11.23 -6.09
CA GLY A 50 -5.82 -12.01 -7.23
C GLY A 50 -4.30 -12.05 -7.42
N ILE A 51 -3.48 -11.53 -6.49
CA ILE A 51 -2.01 -11.61 -6.62
C ILE A 51 -1.48 -13.06 -6.71
N TRP A 52 -2.21 -14.01 -6.16
CA TRP A 52 -1.88 -15.44 -6.18
C TRP A 52 -2.64 -16.22 -7.25
N GLN A 53 -3.44 -15.55 -8.08
CA GLN A 53 -4.22 -16.19 -9.15
C GLN A 53 -3.31 -16.66 -10.29
N GLY A 54 -3.49 -17.90 -10.74
CA GLY A 54 -2.66 -18.60 -11.70
C GLY A 54 -1.34 -19.16 -11.15
N LEU A 55 -1.02 -18.94 -9.86
CA LEU A 55 0.26 -19.36 -9.27
C LEU A 55 0.21 -20.73 -8.58
N GLY A 56 -0.96 -21.36 -8.50
CA GLY A 56 -1.14 -22.73 -7.99
C GLY A 56 -1.42 -22.82 -6.48
N PHE A 57 -1.42 -21.68 -5.78
CA PHE A 57 -1.73 -21.59 -4.35
C PHE A 57 -3.23 -21.66 -4.05
N GLU A 58 -4.09 -21.58 -5.06
CA GLU A 58 -5.55 -21.58 -4.92
C GLU A 58 -6.11 -22.92 -4.46
N ARG A 59 -5.32 -23.99 -4.60
CA ARG A 59 -5.69 -25.34 -4.16
C ARG A 59 -5.30 -25.63 -2.71
N ILE A 60 -4.50 -24.75 -2.09
CA ILE A 60 -4.12 -24.89 -0.69
C ILE A 60 -5.26 -24.30 0.15
N SER A 61 -6.31 -25.10 0.33
CA SER A 61 -7.46 -24.74 1.17
C SER A 61 -7.17 -24.83 2.66
N ASP A 62 -6.23 -25.70 3.04
CA ASP A 62 -5.76 -25.89 4.42
C ASP A 62 -4.24 -26.03 4.42
N LEU A 63 -3.57 -24.88 4.56
CA LEU A 63 -2.12 -24.79 4.58
C LEU A 63 -1.50 -25.61 5.72
N ASP A 64 -2.16 -25.64 6.88
CA ASP A 64 -1.66 -26.36 8.05
C ASP A 64 -1.68 -27.87 7.82
N ASN A 65 -2.74 -28.38 7.21
CA ASN A 65 -2.82 -29.79 6.85
C ASN A 65 -1.75 -30.17 5.80
N SER A 66 -1.57 -29.36 4.75
CA SER A 66 -0.53 -29.61 3.74
C SER A 66 0.89 -29.59 4.34
N ILE A 67 1.18 -28.67 5.26
CA ILE A 67 2.47 -28.64 5.97
C ILE A 67 2.65 -29.91 6.82
N ARG A 68 1.60 -30.36 7.48
CA ARG A 68 1.63 -31.59 8.31
C ARG A 68 1.91 -32.84 7.47
N GLU A 69 1.26 -32.98 6.32
CA GLU A 69 1.48 -34.09 5.39
C GLU A 69 2.94 -34.17 4.92
N ILE A 70 3.50 -33.04 4.49
CA ILE A 70 4.91 -32.95 4.06
C ILE A 70 5.88 -33.38 5.17
N ARG A 71 5.59 -32.98 6.43
CA ARG A 71 6.42 -33.34 7.59
C ARG A 71 6.39 -34.85 7.85
N GLU A 72 5.22 -35.47 7.82
CA GLU A 72 5.10 -36.91 8.04
C GLU A 72 5.72 -37.73 6.90
N GLU A 73 5.57 -37.30 5.65
CA GLU A 73 6.24 -37.93 4.50
C GLU A 73 7.77 -37.84 4.64
N SER A 74 8.29 -36.67 5.01
CA SER A 74 9.71 -36.46 5.22
C SER A 74 10.26 -37.32 6.36
N LYS A 75 9.51 -37.42 7.47
CA LYS A 75 9.84 -38.27 8.61
C LYS A 75 9.87 -39.75 8.23
N LYS A 76 8.85 -40.22 7.51
CA LYS A 76 8.79 -41.61 7.03
C LYS A 76 9.95 -41.93 6.09
N ALA A 77 10.23 -41.06 5.12
CA ALA A 77 11.35 -41.24 4.20
C ALA A 77 12.71 -41.30 4.91
N MET A 78 12.89 -40.49 5.97
CA MET A 78 14.10 -40.53 6.79
C MET A 78 14.21 -41.84 7.59
N LEU A 79 13.12 -42.28 8.21
CA LEU A 79 13.07 -43.55 8.96
C LEU A 79 13.34 -44.75 8.04
N ASP A 80 12.76 -44.78 6.83
CA ASP A 80 12.99 -45.84 5.85
C ASP A 80 14.46 -45.91 5.41
N ARG A 81 15.13 -44.76 5.27
CA ARG A 81 16.57 -44.70 4.98
C ARG A 81 17.40 -45.23 6.14
N MET A 82 17.08 -44.83 7.37
CA MET A 82 17.79 -45.31 8.56
C MET A 82 17.62 -46.82 8.76
N ALA A 83 16.41 -47.35 8.54
CA ALA A 83 16.14 -48.78 8.63
C ALA A 83 16.98 -49.58 7.62
N LYS A 84 17.13 -49.08 6.39
CA LYS A 84 17.97 -49.71 5.35
C LYS A 84 19.47 -49.64 5.64
N CYS A 85 19.94 -48.70 6.45
CA CYS A 85 21.35 -48.61 6.84
C CYS A 85 21.71 -49.50 8.03
N ASN A 86 20.71 -50.03 8.75
CA ASN A 86 20.90 -50.88 9.94
C ASN A 86 20.71 -52.38 9.64
N THR A 87 20.51 -52.76 8.38
CA THR A 87 20.50 -54.13 7.83
C THR A 87 21.68 -54.32 6.89
#